data_AF-A0A955W2F2-F1
#
_entry.id   AF-A0A955W2F2-F1
#
_cell.length_a   1.000
_cell.length_b   1.000
_cell.length_c   1.000
_cell.angle_alpha   90.00
_cell.angle_beta   90.00
_cell.angle_gamma   90.00
#
_symmetry.space_group_name_H-M   'P 1'
#
loop_
_entity.id
_entity.type
_entity.pdbx_description
1 polymer ?
#
loop_
_entity_poly.entity_id
_entity_poly.type
_entity_poly.pdbx_seq_one_letter_code
_entity_poly.pdbx_strand_id
1 'polypeptide(L)'
;MSLASGLTAVPTDELEALLRALHRGHLTFPLKCSEVMTLGLNGVGGSFDALRGLDERGARAVVVAVLAERRRLDATLAEES
;
A
#
# COMPACT_ATOMS: atom_id res chain seq x y z
N MET A 1 -11.70 -1.21 -19.64
CA MET A 1 -11.07 -1.91 -18.49
C MET A 1 -9.78 -1.18 -18.18
N SER A 2 -9.74 -0.37 -17.13
CA SER A 2 -8.46 0.18 -16.67
C SER A 2 -7.69 -0.99 -16.08
N LEU A 3 -6.49 -1.28 -16.59
CA LEU A 3 -5.53 -2.12 -15.87
C LEU A 3 -5.38 -1.47 -14.51
N ALA A 4 -5.93 -2.10 -13.47
CA ALA A 4 -5.90 -1.55 -12.13
C ALA A 4 -4.45 -1.25 -11.80
N SER A 5 -4.06 0.02 -11.75
CA SER A 5 -2.71 0.44 -11.42
C SER A 5 -2.25 -0.10 -10.06
N GLY A 6 -3.18 -0.68 -9.29
CA GLY A 6 -2.91 -1.31 -8.02
C GLY A 6 -2.23 -0.33 -7.09
N LEU A 7 -1.40 -0.84 -6.19
CA LEU A 7 -0.68 0.01 -5.25
C LEU A 7 0.33 0.96 -5.91
N THR A 8 0.63 0.79 -7.20
CA THR A 8 1.60 1.66 -7.90
C THR A 8 1.06 3.08 -8.09
N ALA A 9 -0.26 3.26 -8.18
CA ALA A 9 -0.90 4.59 -8.27
C ALA A 9 -1.18 5.23 -6.91
N VAL A 10 -1.01 4.50 -5.80
CA VAL A 10 -1.22 5.03 -4.46
C VAL A 10 -0.04 5.93 -4.07
N PRO A 11 -0.26 7.14 -3.55
CA PRO A 11 0.81 8.00 -3.05
C PRO A 11 1.71 7.30 -2.01
N THR A 12 3.01 7.60 -2.01
CA THR A 12 3.99 6.92 -1.13
C THR A 12 3.67 7.15 0.35
N ASP A 13 3.25 8.36 0.71
CA ASP A 13 2.81 8.72 2.06
C ASP A 13 1.60 7.91 2.53
N GLU A 14 0.62 7.67 1.66
CA GLU A 14 -0.51 6.78 1.96
C GLU A 14 -0.06 5.32 2.16
N LEU A 15 0.87 4.81 1.34
CA LEU A 15 1.43 3.46 1.53
C LEU A 15 2.21 3.34 2.85
N GLU A 16 2.94 4.38 3.25
CA GLU A 16 3.63 4.41 4.53
C GLU A 16 2.65 4.47 5.71
N ALA A 17 1.57 5.23 5.60
CA ALA A 17 0.52 5.28 6.60
C ALA A 17 -0.20 3.91 6.73
N LEU A 18 -0.47 3.25 5.61
CA LEU A 18 -1.01 1.88 5.58
C LEU A 18 -0.04 0.91 6.26
N LEU A 19 1.26 0.95 5.94
CA LEU A 19 2.26 0.09 6.58
C LEU A 19 2.32 0.30 8.09
N ARG A 20 2.23 1.55 8.56
CA ARG A 20 2.18 1.88 9.99
C ARG A 20 0.92 1.30 10.64
N ALA A 21 -0.24 1.39 9.99
CA ALA A 21 -1.48 0.81 10.50
C ALA A 21 -1.42 -0.72 10.60
N LEU A 22 -0.83 -1.37 9.59
CA LEU A 22 -0.57 -2.81 9.58
C LEU A 22 0.34 -3.23 10.74
N HIS A 23 1.48 -2.54 10.93
CA HIS A 23 2.42 -2.84 12.01
C HIS A 23 1.83 -2.66 13.42
N ARG A 24 0.92 -1.69 13.58
CA ARG A 24 0.31 -1.39 14.87
C ARG A 24 -0.87 -2.30 15.18
N GLY A 25 -1.26 -3.21 14.27
CA GLY A 25 -2.44 -4.05 14.44
C GLY A 25 -3.74 -3.25 14.48
N HIS A 26 -3.77 -2.07 13.85
CA HIS A 26 -4.96 -1.21 13.80
C HIS A 26 -5.97 -1.64 12.71
N LEU A 27 -5.65 -2.70 11.96
CA LEU A 27 -6.46 -3.21 10.86
C LEU A 27 -6.89 -4.64 11.18
N THR A 28 -8.14 -4.98 10.87
CA THR A 28 -8.63 -6.35 11.05
C THR A 28 -8.53 -7.13 9.75
N PHE A 29 -8.34 -8.45 9.88
CA PHE A 29 -8.23 -9.35 8.74
C PHE A 29 -9.44 -10.29 8.66
N PRO A 30 -9.97 -10.56 7.45
CA PRO A 30 -9.54 -10.03 6.15
C PRO A 30 -9.78 -8.52 6.03
N LEU A 31 -8.82 -7.82 5.41
CA LEU A 31 -8.86 -6.36 5.25
C LEU A 31 -10.21 -5.93 4.67
N LYS A 32 -10.82 -4.92 5.30
CA LYS A 32 -12.07 -4.30 4.83
C LYS A 32 -11.80 -2.92 4.27
N CYS A 33 -12.34 -2.64 3.09
CA CYS A 33 -12.20 -1.33 2.45
C CYS A 33 -12.69 -0.20 3.37
N SER A 34 -13.78 -0.43 4.11
CA SER A 34 -14.32 0.51 5.09
C SER A 34 -13.32 0.90 6.19
N GLU A 35 -12.48 -0.02 6.66
CA GLU A 35 -11.49 0.28 7.69
C GLU A 35 -10.36 1.15 7.14
N VAL A 36 -9.92 0.85 5.92
CA VAL A 36 -8.92 1.66 5.20
C VAL A 36 -9.43 3.07 4.92
N MET A 37 -10.70 3.22 4.50
CA MET A 37 -11.34 4.53 4.33
C MET A 37 -11.42 5.30 5.65
N THR A 38 -11.70 4.61 6.77
CA THR A 38 -11.80 5.25 8.10
C THR A 38 -10.45 5.81 8.58
N LEU A 39 -9.34 5.28 8.07
CA LEU A 39 -7.99 5.79 8.33
C LEU A 39 -7.60 6.98 7.43
N GLY A 40 -8.51 7.46 6.57
CA GLY A 40 -8.25 8.54 5.63
C GLY A 40 -7.45 8.13 4.40
N LEU A 41 -7.25 6.83 4.18
CA LEU A 41 -6.45 6.26 3.08
C LEU A 41 -7.31 6.11 1.81
N ASN A 42 -7.91 7.21 1.36
CA ASN A 42 -8.88 7.21 0.27
C ASN A 42 -8.26 6.82 -1.08
N GLY A 43 -6.98 7.16 -1.32
CA GLY A 43 -6.23 6.76 -2.52
C GLY A 43 -5.99 5.25 -2.59
N VAL A 44 -5.86 4.59 -1.43
CA VAL A 44 -5.80 3.12 -1.33
C VAL A 44 -7.13 2.47 -1.72
N GLY A 45 -8.27 3.14 -1.52
CA GLY A 45 -9.62 2.58 -1.77
C GLY A 45 -9.85 2.13 -3.21
N GLY A 46 -9.37 2.91 -4.18
CA GLY A 46 -9.44 2.55 -5.60
C GLY A 46 -8.50 1.40 -6.00
N SER A 47 -7.48 1.15 -5.19
CA SER A 47 -6.45 0.12 -5.42
C SER A 47 -6.57 -1.06 -4.45
N PHE A 48 -7.62 -1.06 -3.63
CA PHE A 48 -7.85 -2.00 -2.52
C PHE A 48 -8.01 -3.44 -3.00
N ASP A 49 -8.48 -3.64 -4.23
CA ASP A 49 -8.59 -4.95 -4.85
C ASP A 49 -7.24 -5.70 -4.88
N ALA A 50 -6.10 -4.99 -4.92
CA ALA A 50 -4.76 -5.60 -4.86
C ALA A 50 -4.42 -6.20 -3.48
N LEU A 51 -5.13 -5.78 -2.42
CA LEU A 51 -4.94 -6.25 -1.04
C LEU A 51 -6.07 -7.17 -0.56
N ARG A 52 -7.16 -7.28 -1.33
CA ARG A 52 -8.32 -8.09 -0.95
C ARG A 52 -7.92 -9.58 -0.88
N GLY A 53 -8.30 -10.23 0.21
CA GLY A 53 -8.08 -11.67 0.41
C GLY A 53 -6.69 -12.04 0.93
N LEU A 54 -5.80 -11.06 1.10
CA LEU A 54 -4.52 -11.28 1.79
C LEU A 54 -4.73 -11.35 3.30
N ASP A 55 -3.95 -12.20 3.95
CA ASP A 55 -3.76 -12.17 5.39
C ASP A 55 -2.83 -11.01 5.78
N GLU A 56 -2.64 -10.82 7.08
CA GLU A 56 -1.80 -9.74 7.60
C GLU A 56 -0.37 -9.78 7.04
N ARG A 57 0.19 -10.98 6.98
CA ARG A 57 1.56 -11.18 6.51
C ARG A 57 1.67 -10.88 5.02
N GLY A 58 0.72 -11.33 4.20
CA GLY A 58 0.66 -11.07 2.78
C GLY A 58 0.48 -9.58 2.48
N ALA A 59 -0.48 -8.92 3.13
CA ALA A 59 -0.70 -7.49 2.95
C ALA A 59 0.55 -6.67 3.33
N ARG A 60 1.19 -7.01 4.44
CA ARG A 60 2.44 -6.39 4.88
C ARG A 60 3.57 -6.60 3.87
N ALA A 61 3.77 -7.83 3.40
CA ALA A 61 4.81 -8.16 2.44
C ALA A 61 4.65 -7.36 1.13
N VAL A 62 3.42 -7.25 0.63
CA VAL A 62 3.11 -6.47 -0.58
C VAL A 62 3.42 -4.99 -0.39
N VAL A 63 2.94 -4.37 0.69
CA VAL A 63 3.18 -2.93 0.94
C VAL A 63 4.68 -2.65 1.13
N VAL A 64 5.41 -3.51 1.85
CA VAL A 64 6.86 -3.39 2.01
C VAL A 64 7.59 -3.51 0.67
N ALA A 65 7.21 -4.48 -0.18
CA ALA A 65 7.83 -4.67 -1.48
C ALA A 65 7.65 -3.44 -2.40
N VAL A 66 6.45 -2.86 -2.44
CA VAL A 66 6.17 -1.67 -3.24
C VAL A 66 6.98 -0.47 -2.75
N LEU A 67 7.07 -0.26 -1.43
CA LEU A 67 7.87 0.83 -0.86
C LEU A 67 9.37 0.64 -1.11
N ALA A 68 9.87 -0.60 -1.01
CA ALA A 68 11.27 -0.91 -1.30
C ALA A 68 11.62 -0.67 -2.78
N GLU A 69 10.73 -1.07 -3.69
CA GLU A 69 10.89 -0.83 -5.13
C GLU A 69 10.99 0.66 -5.43
N ARG A 70 10.09 1.49 -4.86
CA ARG A 70 10.11 2.95 -5.04
C ARG A 70 11.40 3.57 -4.55
N ARG A 71 11.83 3.21 -3.34
CA ARG A 71 13.08 3.73 -2.76
C ARG A 71 14.30 3.36 -3.60
N ARG A 72 14.30 2.15 -4.20
CA ARG A 72 15.37 1.75 -5.11
C ARG A 72 15.38 2.62 -6.37
N LEU A 73 14.22 2.88 -6.96
CA LEU A 73 14.10 3.75 -8.14
C LEU A 73 14.55 5.19 -7.84
N ASP A 74 14.10 5.75 -6.72
CA ASP A 74 14.50 7.11 -6.30
C ASP A 74 16.02 7.22 -6.09
N ALA A 75 16.63 6.18 -5.50
CA ALA A 75 18.08 6.11 -5.33
C ALA A 75 18.82 6.04 -6.67
N THR A 76 18.36 5.22 -7.62
CA THR A 76 18.96 5.12 -8.95
C THR A 76 18.87 6.46 -9.71
N LEU A 77 17.74 7.15 -9.65
CA LEU A 77 17.59 8.47 -10.30
C LEU A 77 18.48 9.55 -9.69
N ALA A 78 18.74 9.46 -8.38
CA ALA A 78 19.64 10.38 -7.68
C ALA A 78 21.13 10.13 -8.01
N GLU A 79 21.51 8.91 -8.40
CA GLU A 79 22.87 8.58 -8.86
C GLU A 79 23.12 9.03 -10.31
N GLU A 80 22.06 9.17 -11.11
CA GLU A 80 22.13 9.60 -12.52
C GLU A 80 22.02 11.13 -12.72
N SER A 81 21.77 11.89 -11.65
CA SER A 81 21.61 13.37 -11.65
C SER A 81 22.83 14.10 -11.12
#